data_AF-A0AAJ5D5H6-F1
#
_entry.id   AF-A0AAJ5D5H6-F1
#
_cell.length_a   1.000
_cell.length_b   1.000
_cell.length_c   1.000
_cell.angle_alpha   90.00
_cell.angle_beta   90.00
_cell.angle_gamma   90.00
#
_symmetry.space_group_name_H-M   'P 1'
#
loop_
_entity.id
_entity.type
_entity.pdbx_description
1 polymer ?
#
loop_
_entity_poly.entity_id
_entity_poly.type
_entity_poly.pdbx_seq_one_letter_code
_entity_poly.pdbx_strand_id
1 'polypeptide(L)'
;MLIPDMVFARSAVCNVLAVVGALSLVALVTGAVLVREAKAWLREESVPARADVIVVLGGESGQRVIGAAELYHAGVAPRVFVSGEGDCLLIVRRLVMAGIPADRIGYECESGSTMENAQMTHRALTGQHVGRAVLVTSWYHTGRARDVFRQVWPDVAWGVHGVFAGDTLTKSLPIYESGTILAEYIKRAWYAIRY
;
A
#
# COMPACT_ATOMS: atom_id res chain seq x y z
N MET A 1 37.32 31.22 47.00
CA MET A 1 37.53 31.03 45.56
C MET A 1 36.85 29.73 45.17
N LEU A 2 35.61 29.78 44.67
CA LEU A 2 34.78 28.61 44.32
C LEU A 2 33.86 29.01 43.16
N ILE A 3 34.39 29.05 41.94
CA ILE A 3 33.59 29.04 40.71
C ILE A 3 34.28 28.19 39.60
N PRO A 4 34.44 26.85 39.75
CA PRO A 4 34.73 25.99 38.59
C PRO A 4 33.50 25.23 38.08
N ASP A 5 32.59 24.83 38.97
CA ASP A 5 31.57 23.80 38.66
C ASP A 5 30.47 24.28 37.71
N MET A 6 30.10 25.57 37.76
CA MET A 6 29.05 26.13 36.92
C MET A 6 29.43 26.25 35.43
N VAL A 7 30.71 26.41 35.11
CA VAL A 7 31.18 26.56 33.71
C VAL A 7 31.28 25.21 33.01
N PHE A 8 31.77 24.18 33.72
CA PHE A 8 31.83 22.80 33.20
C PHE A 8 30.44 22.20 32.98
N ALA A 9 29.49 22.43 33.90
CA ALA A 9 28.11 22.00 33.73
C ALA A 9 27.45 22.65 32.50
N ARG A 10 27.75 23.94 32.24
CA ARG A 10 27.23 24.67 31.07
C ARG A 10 27.80 24.13 29.76
N SER A 11 29.10 23.81 29.71
CA SER A 11 29.74 23.20 28.54
C SER A 11 29.24 21.78 28.26
N ALA A 12 29.03 20.97 29.29
CA ALA A 12 28.47 19.63 29.15
C ALA A 12 27.02 19.66 28.64
N VAL A 13 26.19 20.56 29.19
CA VAL A 13 24.82 20.78 28.72
C VAL A 13 24.79 21.27 27.27
N CYS A 14 25.65 22.23 26.89
CA CYS A 14 25.76 22.67 25.50
C CYS A 14 26.19 21.55 24.54
N ASN A 15 27.13 20.69 24.94
CA ASN A 15 27.57 19.54 24.14
C ASN A 15 26.45 18.50 23.98
N VAL A 16 25.71 18.20 25.05
CA VAL A 16 24.55 17.31 24.99
C VAL A 16 23.48 17.87 24.06
N LEU A 17 23.15 19.16 24.19
CA LEU A 17 22.17 19.82 23.31
C LEU A 17 22.64 19.84 21.84
N ALA A 18 23.94 20.04 21.58
CA ALA A 18 24.50 19.99 20.24
C ALA A 18 24.41 18.58 19.63
N VAL A 19 24.70 17.54 20.41
CA VAL A 19 24.56 16.14 19.98
C VAL A 19 23.10 15.80 19.70
N VAL A 20 22.17 16.16 20.60
CA VAL A 20 20.73 15.96 20.40
C VAL A 20 20.24 16.71 19.16
N GLY A 21 20.70 17.94 18.95
CA GLY A 21 20.37 18.74 17.76
C GLY A 21 20.89 18.12 16.47
N ALA A 22 22.15 17.65 16.46
CA ALA A 22 22.75 16.98 15.32
C ALA A 22 22.02 15.67 14.98
N LEU A 23 21.72 14.84 15.99
CA LEU A 23 20.95 13.60 15.81
C LEU A 23 19.54 13.88 15.28
N SER A 24 18.90 14.92 15.79
CA SER A 24 17.58 15.35 15.33
C SER A 24 17.61 15.82 13.87
N LEU A 25 18.64 16.56 13.47
CA LEU A 25 18.83 16.99 12.08
C LEU A 25 19.10 15.80 11.15
N VAL A 26 19.94 14.84 11.57
CA VAL A 26 20.20 13.61 10.81
C VAL A 26 18.91 12.79 10.65
N ALA A 27 18.12 12.64 11.71
CA ALA A 27 16.83 11.94 11.66
C ALA A 27 15.84 12.65 10.70
N LEU A 28 15.76 13.98 10.75
CA LEU A 28 14.93 14.77 9.84
C LEU A 28 15.34 14.60 8.37
N VAL A 29 16.64 14.70 8.08
CA VAL A 29 17.17 14.53 6.71
C VAL A 29 16.94 13.10 6.22
N THR A 30 17.20 12.10 7.06
CA THR A 30 16.99 10.68 6.72
C THR A 30 15.52 10.40 6.45
N GLY A 31 14.62 10.88 7.32
CA GLY A 31 13.18 10.77 7.14
C GLY A 31 12.72 11.46 5.85
N ALA A 32 13.21 12.66 5.55
CA ALA A 32 12.90 13.37 4.32
C ALA A 32 13.36 12.60 3.07
N VAL A 33 14.56 12.00 3.09
CA VAL A 33 15.07 11.16 2.00
C VAL A 33 14.20 9.91 1.84
N LEU A 34 13.90 9.17 2.92
CA LEU A 34 13.06 7.98 2.84
C LEU A 34 11.67 8.28 2.27
N VAL A 35 11.06 9.38 2.70
CA VAL A 35 9.75 9.85 2.22
C VAL A 35 9.84 10.28 0.75
N ARG A 36 10.93 10.93 0.32
CA ARG A 36 11.14 11.34 -1.07
C ARG A 36 11.35 10.14 -2.01
N GLU A 37 12.16 9.17 -1.60
CA GLU A 37 12.52 7.99 -2.40
C GLU A 37 11.46 6.86 -2.30
N ALA A 38 10.46 6.99 -1.41
CA ALA A 38 9.40 6.00 -1.23
C ALA A 38 8.69 5.65 -2.56
N LYS A 39 8.47 6.62 -3.45
CA LYS A 39 7.87 6.36 -4.77
C LYS A 39 8.73 5.46 -5.65
N ALA A 40 10.05 5.50 -5.53
CA ALA A 40 10.95 4.64 -6.30
C ALA A 40 11.04 3.23 -5.71
N TRP A 41 10.83 3.07 -4.40
CA TRP A 41 11.08 1.81 -3.69
C TRP A 41 9.81 1.02 -3.33
N LEU A 42 8.68 1.71 -3.18
CA LEU A 42 7.41 1.09 -2.79
C LEU A 42 6.47 0.87 -3.96
N ARG A 43 6.58 1.70 -5.01
CA ARG A 43 5.73 1.59 -6.20
C ARG A 43 6.26 0.50 -7.11
N GLU A 44 5.45 -0.53 -7.27
CA GLU A 44 5.54 -1.44 -8.38
C GLU A 44 4.31 -1.24 -9.25
N GLU A 45 4.53 -1.13 -10.56
CA GLU A 45 3.47 -1.03 -11.55
C GLU A 45 3.78 -2.05 -12.63
N SER A 46 2.88 -3.01 -12.83
CA SER A 46 3.06 -4.08 -13.80
C SER A 46 1.70 -4.58 -14.27
N VAL A 47 0.94 -3.68 -14.89
CA VAL A 47 -0.37 -4.04 -15.44
C VAL A 47 -0.16 -4.89 -16.70
N PRO A 48 -0.64 -6.14 -16.73
CA PRO A 48 -0.53 -6.96 -17.92
C PRO A 48 -1.54 -6.53 -18.99
N ALA A 49 -1.24 -6.81 -20.26
CA ALA A 49 -2.16 -6.52 -21.36
C ALA A 49 -3.50 -7.26 -21.25
N ARG A 50 -3.51 -8.44 -20.62
CA ARG A 50 -4.71 -9.22 -20.29
C ARG A 50 -4.51 -9.96 -18.98
N ALA A 51 -5.57 -10.15 -18.21
CA ALA A 51 -5.65 -10.92 -16.97
C ALA A 51 -7.02 -11.61 -16.90
N ASP A 52 -7.14 -12.62 -16.04
CA ASP A 52 -8.38 -13.37 -15.84
C ASP A 52 -9.30 -12.69 -14.80
N VAL A 53 -8.70 -11.93 -13.88
CA VAL A 53 -9.40 -11.21 -12.81
C VAL A 53 -8.63 -9.96 -12.37
N ILE A 54 -9.37 -8.89 -12.08
CA ILE A 54 -8.88 -7.71 -11.34
C ILE A 54 -9.24 -7.91 -9.86
N VAL A 55 -8.26 -7.90 -8.97
CA VAL A 55 -8.47 -8.04 -7.52
C VAL A 55 -8.31 -6.68 -6.85
N VAL A 56 -9.38 -6.15 -6.26
CA VAL A 56 -9.41 -4.84 -5.61
C VAL A 56 -9.30 -5.03 -4.11
N LEU A 57 -8.24 -4.49 -3.49
CA LEU A 57 -8.09 -4.56 -2.04
C LEU A 57 -8.89 -3.45 -1.36
N GLY A 58 -9.50 -3.77 -0.22
CA GLY A 58 -10.22 -2.83 0.64
C GLY A 58 -9.29 -1.85 1.38
N GLY A 59 -9.90 -0.82 1.99
CA GLY A 59 -9.21 0.24 2.73
C GLY A 59 -9.04 1.56 1.96
N GLU A 60 -9.58 1.67 0.75
CA GLU A 60 -9.70 2.93 0.01
C GLU A 60 -10.76 2.85 -1.11
N SER A 61 -12.04 2.99 -0.75
CA SER A 61 -13.17 2.86 -1.68
C SER A 61 -13.32 3.94 -2.77
N GLY A 62 -12.42 4.93 -2.84
CA GLY A 62 -12.46 6.00 -3.84
C GLY A 62 -11.68 5.63 -5.10
N GLN A 63 -10.37 5.83 -5.05
CA GLN A 63 -9.50 5.75 -6.23
C GLN A 63 -9.31 4.31 -6.70
N ARG A 64 -9.39 3.32 -5.79
CA ARG A 64 -9.29 1.91 -6.16
C ARG A 64 -10.48 1.45 -7.00
N VAL A 65 -11.66 2.04 -6.80
CA VAL A 65 -12.82 1.79 -7.67
C VAL A 65 -12.54 2.33 -9.07
N ILE A 66 -12.02 3.57 -9.17
CA ILE A 66 -11.74 4.22 -10.45
C ILE A 66 -10.72 3.39 -11.24
N GLY A 67 -9.57 3.07 -10.63
CA GLY A 67 -8.54 2.27 -11.30
C GLY A 67 -9.03 0.87 -11.70
N ALA A 68 -9.83 0.22 -10.85
CA ALA A 68 -10.42 -1.08 -11.21
C ALA A 68 -11.42 -0.98 -12.37
N ALA A 69 -12.25 0.06 -12.39
CA ALA A 69 -13.21 0.29 -13.47
C ALA A 69 -12.52 0.64 -14.79
N GLU A 70 -11.46 1.46 -14.76
CA GLU A 70 -10.66 1.78 -15.94
C GLU A 70 -10.04 0.51 -16.55
N LEU A 71 -9.44 -0.35 -15.73
CA LEU A 71 -8.88 -1.62 -16.18
C LEU A 71 -9.95 -2.56 -16.77
N TYR A 72 -11.12 -2.63 -16.12
CA TYR A 72 -12.23 -3.44 -16.61
C TYR A 72 -12.74 -2.97 -17.97
N HIS A 73 -13.00 -1.66 -18.11
CA HIS A 73 -13.50 -1.06 -19.36
C HIS A 73 -12.45 -1.05 -20.47
N ALA A 74 -11.17 -1.02 -20.13
CA ALA A 74 -10.07 -1.22 -21.08
C ALA A 74 -9.93 -2.70 -21.53
N GLY A 75 -10.73 -3.61 -20.97
CA GLY A 75 -10.72 -5.03 -21.33
C GLY A 75 -9.53 -5.81 -20.76
N VAL A 76 -8.88 -5.30 -19.72
CA VAL A 76 -7.74 -5.98 -19.07
C VAL A 76 -8.18 -7.29 -18.47
N ALA A 77 -9.34 -7.34 -17.80
CA ALA A 77 -9.92 -8.59 -17.31
C ALA A 77 -11.44 -8.58 -17.41
N PRO A 78 -12.08 -9.75 -17.60
CA PRO A 78 -13.53 -9.84 -17.80
C PRO A 78 -14.34 -9.80 -16.50
N ARG A 79 -13.69 -9.80 -15.33
CA ARG A 79 -14.29 -9.89 -13.98
C ARG A 79 -13.45 -9.17 -12.93
N VAL A 80 -14.11 -8.74 -11.87
CA VAL A 80 -13.50 -8.08 -10.72
C VAL A 80 -13.79 -8.87 -9.44
N PHE A 81 -12.84 -8.93 -8.52
CA PHE A 81 -13.01 -9.51 -7.20
C PHE A 81 -12.59 -8.51 -6.12
N VAL A 82 -13.46 -8.22 -5.15
CA VAL A 82 -13.17 -7.28 -4.06
C VAL A 82 -12.80 -8.06 -2.79
N SER A 83 -11.72 -7.68 -2.11
CA SER A 83 -11.23 -8.39 -0.92
C SER A 83 -10.86 -7.42 0.20
N GLY A 84 -11.46 -7.60 1.38
CA GLY A 84 -11.16 -6.81 2.59
C GLY A 84 -12.39 -6.38 3.39
N GLU A 85 -12.28 -6.29 4.70
CA GLU A 85 -13.34 -5.80 5.57
C GLU A 85 -13.50 -4.25 5.53
N GLY A 86 -14.60 -3.75 6.09
CA GLY A 86 -14.85 -2.32 6.30
C GLY A 86 -15.49 -1.58 5.13
N ASP A 87 -14.93 -1.65 3.93
CA ASP A 87 -15.43 -0.93 2.74
C ASP A 87 -15.78 -1.80 1.52
N CYS A 88 -15.70 -3.13 1.63
CA CYS A 88 -15.95 -4.07 0.53
C CYS A 88 -17.31 -3.89 -0.18
N LEU A 89 -18.44 -3.88 0.55
CA LEU A 89 -19.76 -3.67 -0.08
C LEU A 89 -19.92 -2.27 -0.70
N LEU A 90 -19.24 -1.27 -0.15
CA LEU A 90 -19.21 0.07 -0.72
C LEU A 90 -18.42 0.10 -2.04
N ILE A 91 -17.27 -0.58 -2.10
CA ILE A 91 -16.50 -0.77 -3.33
C ILE A 91 -17.34 -1.48 -4.38
N VAL A 92 -17.98 -2.60 -4.03
CA VAL A 92 -18.87 -3.35 -4.95
C VAL A 92 -19.96 -2.43 -5.51
N ARG A 93 -20.68 -1.70 -4.65
CA ARG A 93 -21.72 -0.78 -5.09
C ARG A 93 -21.18 0.31 -6.02
N ARG A 94 -19.99 0.86 -5.75
CA ARG A 94 -19.37 1.88 -6.59
C ARG A 94 -18.87 1.32 -7.93
N LEU A 95 -18.38 0.08 -7.97
CA LEU A 95 -18.03 -0.60 -9.22
C LEU A 95 -19.27 -0.81 -10.10
N VAL A 96 -20.41 -1.18 -9.51
CA VAL A 96 -21.69 -1.26 -10.22
C VAL A 96 -22.10 0.11 -10.77
N MET A 97 -22.01 1.18 -9.96
CA MET A 97 -22.28 2.54 -10.42
C MET A 97 -21.31 3.01 -11.52
N ALA A 98 -20.09 2.49 -11.53
CA ALA A 98 -19.09 2.73 -12.57
C ALA A 98 -19.33 1.88 -13.85
N GLY A 99 -20.43 1.13 -13.92
CA GLY A 99 -20.84 0.41 -15.13
C GLY A 99 -20.33 -1.03 -15.23
N ILE A 100 -19.75 -1.59 -14.17
CA ILE A 100 -19.38 -3.01 -14.14
C ILE A 100 -20.63 -3.84 -13.76
N PRO A 101 -21.04 -4.83 -14.57
CA PRO A 101 -22.21 -5.66 -14.24
C PRO A 101 -22.01 -6.41 -12.92
N ALA A 102 -23.06 -6.48 -12.09
CA ALA A 102 -22.97 -7.08 -10.75
C ALA A 102 -22.58 -8.56 -10.77
N ASP A 103 -23.00 -9.31 -11.80
CA ASP A 103 -22.62 -10.72 -12.03
C ASP A 103 -21.14 -10.91 -12.39
N ARG A 104 -20.43 -9.82 -12.70
CA ARG A 104 -18.99 -9.82 -12.97
C ARG A 104 -18.15 -9.43 -11.75
N ILE A 105 -18.79 -9.15 -10.62
CA ILE A 105 -18.13 -8.73 -9.38
C ILE A 105 -18.30 -9.82 -8.33
N GLY A 106 -17.22 -10.54 -8.02
CA GLY A 106 -17.13 -11.36 -6.81
C GLY A 106 -16.62 -10.53 -5.64
N TYR A 107 -16.83 -10.99 -4.41
CA TYR A 107 -16.25 -10.34 -3.24
C TYR A 107 -16.14 -11.27 -2.05
N GLU A 108 -15.22 -10.92 -1.15
CA GLU A 108 -15.17 -11.35 0.24
C GLU A 108 -14.94 -10.11 1.11
N CYS A 109 -15.65 -10.00 2.24
CA CYS A 109 -15.61 -8.81 3.09
C CYS A 109 -15.13 -9.10 4.52
N GLU A 110 -14.35 -10.16 4.72
CA GLU A 110 -13.93 -10.65 6.05
C GLU A 110 -12.44 -10.43 6.33
N SER A 111 -11.60 -10.28 5.31
CA SER A 111 -10.15 -10.18 5.53
C SER A 111 -9.73 -8.83 6.13
N GLY A 112 -9.00 -8.87 7.25
CA GLY A 112 -8.51 -7.68 7.95
C GLY A 112 -7.04 -7.34 7.64
N SER A 113 -6.34 -8.23 6.93
CA SER A 113 -4.92 -8.09 6.63
C SER A 113 -4.58 -8.55 5.21
N THR A 114 -3.50 -8.01 4.63
CA THR A 114 -3.07 -8.39 3.26
C THR A 114 -2.84 -9.89 3.08
N MET A 115 -2.42 -10.59 4.14
CA MET A 115 -2.29 -12.06 4.13
C MET A 115 -3.66 -12.74 4.02
N GLU A 116 -4.62 -12.31 4.83
CA GLU A 116 -5.99 -12.83 4.76
C GLU A 116 -6.64 -12.48 3.42
N ASN A 117 -6.43 -11.28 2.87
CA ASN A 117 -6.94 -10.90 1.55
C ASN A 117 -6.45 -11.91 0.50
N ALA A 118 -5.15 -12.22 0.50
CA ALA A 118 -4.57 -13.19 -0.43
C ALA A 118 -5.13 -14.60 -0.24
N GLN A 119 -5.21 -15.07 1.02
CA GLN A 119 -5.73 -16.40 1.35
C GLN A 119 -7.21 -16.55 0.99
N MET A 120 -8.02 -15.55 1.30
CA MET A 120 -9.46 -15.58 1.04
C MET A 120 -9.78 -15.39 -0.44
N THR A 121 -9.07 -14.48 -1.13
CA THR A 121 -9.17 -14.37 -2.59
C THR A 121 -8.82 -15.68 -3.27
N HIS A 122 -7.71 -16.32 -2.87
CA HIS A 122 -7.32 -17.62 -3.41
C HIS A 122 -8.42 -18.66 -3.16
N ARG A 123 -8.90 -18.80 -1.92
CA ARG A 123 -9.98 -19.74 -1.56
C ARG A 123 -11.27 -19.49 -2.36
N ALA A 124 -11.67 -18.24 -2.52
CA ALA A 124 -12.90 -17.86 -3.23
C ALA A 124 -12.81 -18.11 -4.75
N LEU A 125 -11.61 -18.05 -5.31
CA LEU A 125 -11.35 -18.27 -6.73
C LEU A 125 -10.85 -19.70 -7.03
N THR A 126 -10.68 -20.55 -6.02
CA THR A 126 -10.34 -21.97 -6.20
C THR A 126 -11.32 -22.66 -7.13
N GLY A 127 -10.79 -23.47 -8.05
CA GLY A 127 -11.58 -24.18 -9.06
C GLY A 127 -11.94 -23.33 -10.29
N GLN A 128 -11.59 -22.04 -10.30
CA GLN A 128 -11.65 -21.20 -11.48
C GLN A 128 -10.28 -21.15 -12.17
N HIS A 129 -10.26 -20.99 -13.49
CA HIS A 129 -9.02 -20.80 -14.22
C HIS A 129 -8.53 -19.35 -14.03
N VAL A 130 -7.49 -19.18 -13.21
CA VAL A 130 -6.77 -17.93 -13.03
C VAL A 130 -5.29 -18.23 -13.25
N GLY A 131 -4.76 -17.84 -14.41
CA GLY A 131 -3.32 -17.91 -14.72
C GLY A 131 -2.65 -16.55 -14.57
N ARG A 132 -3.41 -15.46 -14.65
CA ARG A 132 -2.91 -14.09 -14.49
C ARG A 132 -3.94 -13.20 -13.84
N ALA A 133 -3.50 -12.38 -12.88
CA ALA A 133 -4.36 -11.46 -12.16
C ALA A 133 -3.66 -10.11 -11.99
N VAL A 134 -4.44 -9.06 -11.79
CA VAL A 134 -3.92 -7.72 -11.48
C VAL A 134 -4.50 -7.24 -10.15
N LEU A 135 -3.63 -6.82 -9.23
CA LEU A 135 -4.06 -6.22 -7.97
C LEU A 135 -4.25 -4.71 -8.15
N VAL A 136 -5.33 -4.18 -7.58
CA VAL A 136 -5.58 -2.73 -7.47
C VAL A 136 -5.53 -2.35 -5.99
N THR A 137 -4.56 -1.52 -5.64
CA THR A 137 -4.34 -1.03 -4.27
C THR A 137 -3.69 0.36 -4.30
N SER A 138 -3.48 1.01 -3.15
CA SER A 138 -2.80 2.32 -3.12
C SER A 138 -1.32 2.15 -3.52
N TRP A 139 -0.74 3.14 -4.20
CA TRP A 139 0.58 3.04 -4.84
C TRP A 139 1.70 2.53 -3.92
N TYR A 140 1.73 2.95 -2.65
CA TYR A 140 2.74 2.54 -1.66
C TYR A 140 2.58 1.10 -1.16
N HIS A 141 1.40 0.49 -1.34
CA HIS A 141 1.10 -0.90 -0.94
C HIS A 141 1.40 -1.93 -2.03
N THR A 142 1.68 -1.48 -3.26
CA THR A 142 1.76 -2.35 -4.45
C THR A 142 2.80 -3.46 -4.30
N GLY A 143 4.03 -3.15 -3.91
CA GLY A 143 5.09 -4.16 -3.73
C GLY A 143 4.74 -5.23 -2.67
N ARG A 144 4.38 -4.82 -1.44
CA ARG A 144 4.07 -5.77 -0.36
C ARG A 144 2.84 -6.62 -0.70
N ALA A 145 1.80 -6.00 -1.29
CA ALA A 145 0.61 -6.74 -1.70
C ALA A 145 0.97 -7.81 -2.74
N ARG A 146 1.75 -7.45 -3.76
CA ARG A 146 2.21 -8.40 -4.79
C ARG A 146 2.97 -9.57 -4.19
N ASP A 147 3.92 -9.31 -3.29
CA ASP A 147 4.76 -10.35 -2.69
C ASP A 147 3.94 -11.34 -1.88
N VAL A 148 3.00 -10.84 -1.06
CA VAL A 148 2.10 -11.69 -0.26
C VAL A 148 1.19 -12.53 -1.16
N PHE A 149 0.61 -11.94 -2.20
CA PHE A 149 -0.24 -12.69 -3.14
C PHE A 149 0.56 -13.74 -3.93
N ARG A 150 1.81 -13.45 -4.32
CA ARG A 150 2.72 -14.43 -4.93
C ARG A 150 3.11 -15.54 -3.96
N GLN A 151 3.29 -15.24 -2.68
CA GLN A 151 3.61 -16.23 -1.66
C GLN A 151 2.44 -17.20 -1.44
N VAL A 152 1.20 -16.68 -1.38
CA VAL A 152 0.00 -17.49 -1.14
C VAL A 152 -0.47 -18.23 -2.38
N TRP A 153 -0.32 -17.63 -3.56
CA TRP A 153 -0.78 -18.17 -4.83
C TRP A 153 0.30 -18.03 -5.92
N PRO A 154 1.35 -18.89 -5.86
CA PRO A 154 2.54 -18.76 -6.70
C PRO A 154 2.31 -19.09 -8.18
N ASP A 155 1.27 -19.86 -8.49
CA ASP A 155 0.95 -20.30 -9.86
C ASP A 155 0.32 -19.18 -10.73
N VAL A 156 -0.08 -18.06 -10.11
CA VAL A 156 -0.66 -16.92 -10.81
C VAL A 156 0.41 -15.88 -11.13
N ALA A 157 0.44 -15.43 -12.38
CA ALA A 157 1.22 -14.26 -12.76
C ALA A 157 0.55 -12.98 -12.23
N TRP A 158 1.08 -12.43 -11.13
CA TRP A 158 0.56 -11.22 -10.50
C TRP A 158 1.15 -9.94 -11.09
N GLY A 159 0.28 -9.15 -11.70
CA GLY A 159 0.49 -7.73 -11.98
C GLY A 159 -0.07 -6.84 -10.86
N VAL A 160 0.31 -5.58 -10.85
CA VAL A 160 -0.16 -4.58 -9.88
C VAL A 160 -0.43 -3.24 -10.54
N HIS A 161 -1.48 -2.57 -10.06
CA HIS A 161 -1.88 -1.21 -10.41
C HIS A 161 -2.04 -0.39 -9.13
N GLY A 162 -1.24 0.66 -9.03
CA GLY A 162 -1.20 1.53 -7.85
C GLY A 162 -2.03 2.80 -8.06
N VAL A 163 -3.03 3.05 -7.22
CA VAL A 163 -3.83 4.28 -7.26
C VAL A 163 -3.33 5.33 -6.27
N PHE A 164 -3.60 6.61 -6.56
CA PHE A 164 -3.16 7.75 -5.76
C PHE A 164 -4.37 8.45 -5.13
N ALA A 165 -4.28 8.83 -3.86
CA ALA A 165 -5.34 9.50 -3.12
C ALA A 165 -5.55 10.97 -3.55
N GLY A 166 -5.93 11.20 -4.82
CA GLY A 166 -6.30 12.50 -5.39
C GLY A 166 -5.14 13.42 -5.75
N ASP A 167 -5.09 13.84 -7.02
CA ASP A 167 -4.11 14.77 -7.58
C ASP A 167 -4.41 16.22 -7.21
N THR A 168 -4.11 16.60 -5.98
CA THR A 168 -3.91 18.02 -5.63
C THR A 168 -2.41 18.26 -5.51
N LEU A 169 -1.89 19.35 -6.08
CA LEU A 169 -0.46 19.75 -6.03
C LEU A 169 0.11 19.79 -4.58
N THR A 170 -0.77 19.87 -3.59
CA THR A 170 -0.48 19.80 -2.15
C THR A 170 -0.36 18.37 -1.60
N LYS A 171 -1.01 17.37 -2.20
CA LYS A 171 -0.94 15.94 -1.83
C LYS A 171 0.15 15.16 -2.57
N SER A 172 0.74 15.72 -3.62
CA SER A 172 1.84 15.09 -4.36
C SER A 172 3.16 15.02 -3.57
N LEU A 173 3.28 15.80 -2.48
CA LEU A 173 4.38 15.69 -1.54
C LEU A 173 4.12 14.51 -0.57
N PRO A 174 5.00 13.50 -0.53
CA PRO A 174 4.82 12.31 0.31
C PRO A 174 4.79 12.58 1.83
N ILE A 175 4.92 13.84 2.25
CA ILE A 175 4.75 14.31 3.63
C ILE A 175 3.32 14.07 4.14
N TYR A 176 2.29 14.19 3.30
CA TYR A 176 0.90 13.96 3.73
C TYR A 176 0.53 12.47 3.88
N GLU A 177 1.26 11.58 3.22
CA GLU A 177 1.14 10.12 3.37
C GLU A 177 2.26 9.54 4.23
N SER A 178 3.10 10.39 4.83
CA SER A 178 4.33 9.97 5.53
C SER A 178 4.06 8.98 6.67
N GLY A 179 2.95 9.14 7.39
CA GLY A 179 2.51 8.18 8.41
C GLY A 179 2.19 6.82 7.81
N THR A 180 1.53 6.78 6.65
CA THR A 180 1.18 5.54 5.95
C THR A 180 2.40 4.88 5.30
N ILE A 181 3.31 5.67 4.75
CA ILE A 181 4.61 5.21 4.22
C ILE A 181 5.45 4.60 5.35
N LEU A 182 5.53 5.25 6.51
CA LEU A 182 6.24 4.72 7.68
C LEU A 182 5.60 3.42 8.18
N ALA A 183 4.27 3.40 8.29
CA ALA A 183 3.53 2.18 8.66
C ALA A 183 3.81 1.05 7.65
N GLU A 184 3.98 1.36 6.37
CA GLU A 184 4.29 0.37 5.34
C GLU A 184 5.71 -0.19 5.48
N TYR A 185 6.70 0.63 5.82
CA TYR A 185 8.05 0.13 6.15
C TYR A 185 8.03 -0.80 7.37
N ILE A 186 7.29 -0.44 8.41
CA ILE A 186 7.12 -1.29 9.61
C ILE A 186 6.45 -2.61 9.22
N LYS A 187 5.39 -2.56 8.41
CA LYS A 187 4.69 -3.76 7.92
C LYS A 187 5.62 -4.64 7.10
N ARG A 188 6.41 -4.10 6.16
CA ARG A 188 7.39 -4.89 5.40
C ARG A 188 8.36 -5.63 6.31
N ALA A 189 8.91 -4.96 7.33
CA ALA A 189 9.81 -5.59 8.30
C ALA A 189 9.11 -6.68 9.13
N TRP A 190 7.90 -6.43 9.60
CA TRP A 190 7.12 -7.42 10.37
C TRP A 190 6.78 -8.65 9.53
N TYR A 191 6.35 -8.46 8.28
CA TYR A 191 6.02 -9.55 7.36
C TYR A 191 7.25 -10.41 7.05
N ALA A 192 8.42 -9.81 6.82
CA ALA A 192 9.67 -10.54 6.55
C ALA A 192 10.19 -11.39 7.73
N ILE A 193 9.74 -11.11 8.95
CA ILE A 193 10.10 -11.88 10.15
C ILE A 193 9.06 -12.97 10.45
N ARG A 194 7.78 -12.69 10.16
CA ARG A 194 6.63 -13.53 10.51
C ARG A 194 6.35 -14.63 9.47
N TYR A 195 6.67 -14.39 8.21
CA TYR A 195 6.33 -15.23 7.05
C TYR A 195 7.50 -15.36 6.09
#